data_AF-A0AAD9QYC8-F1
#
_entry.id   AF-A0AAD9QYC8-F1
#
_cell.length_a   1.000
_cell.length_b   1.000
_cell.length_c   1.000
_cell.angle_alpha   90.00
_cell.angle_beta   90.00
_cell.angle_gamma   90.00
#
_symmetry.space_group_name_H-M   'P 1'
#
loop_
_entity.id
_entity.type
_entity.pdbx_description
1 polymer ?
#
loop_
_entity_poly.entity_id
_entity_poly.type
_entity_poly.pdbx_seq_one_letter_code
_entity_poly.pdbx_strand_id
1 'polypeptide(L)' 'MLCFSRTQPLPNIPDGPAHKLSHNYYCDRDLRRASKPPVILYGSQKLLQGSSEEGEQGKLPASKTPGKVFIPVDE' A
#
# COMPACT_ATOMS: atom_id res chain seq x y z
N MET A 1 -8.12 5.37 -41.50
CA MET A 1 -8.23 6.30 -40.36
C MET A 1 -9.67 6.77 -40.28
N LEU A 2 -10.48 6.15 -39.42
CA LEU A 2 -11.89 6.50 -39.29
C LEU A 2 -12.00 7.78 -38.47
N CYS A 3 -12.31 8.88 -39.14
CA CYS A 3 -12.63 10.15 -38.49
C CYS A 3 -14.04 10.02 -37.91
N PHE A 4 -14.15 9.90 -36.58
CA PHE A 4 -15.43 9.90 -35.89
C PHE A 4 -16.10 11.29 -36.01
N SER A 5 -17.43 11.33 -36.08
CA SER A 5 -18.20 12.58 -36.08
C SER A 5 -17.85 13.45 -34.87
N ARG A 6 -17.70 14.77 -35.07
CA ARG A 6 -17.43 15.73 -33.99
C ARG A 6 -18.57 15.79 -32.97
N THR A 7 -19.79 15.48 -33.40
CA THR A 7 -20.98 15.48 -32.55
C THR A 7 -21.31 14.05 -32.16
N GLN A 8 -21.23 13.76 -30.86
CA GLN A 8 -21.56 12.46 -30.30
C GLN A 8 -23.04 12.41 -29.88
N PRO A 9 -23.72 11.26 -30.00
CA PRO A 9 -25.06 11.07 -29.45
C PRO A 9 -25.04 11.15 -27.93
N LEU A 10 -26.20 11.38 -27.32
CA LEU A 10 -26.32 11.43 -25.87
C LEU A 10 -25.94 10.06 -25.26
N PRO A 11 -24.96 10.01 -24.34
CA PRO A 11 -24.53 8.74 -23.75
C PRO A 11 -25.50 8.27 -22.65
N ASN A 12 -25.66 6.95 -22.54
CA ASN A 12 -26.29 6.31 -21.39
C ASN A 12 -25.23 5.53 -20.61
N ILE A 13 -24.74 6.10 -19.52
CA ILE A 13 -23.61 5.58 -18.73
C ILE A 13 -24.17 4.75 -17.57
N PRO A 14 -23.66 3.53 -17.31
CA PRO A 14 -24.10 2.75 -16.17
C PRO A 14 -23.70 3.41 -14.85
N ASP A 15 -24.48 3.14 -13.82
CA ASP A 15 -24.21 3.67 -12.49
C ASP A 15 -23.01 3.01 -11.81
N GLY A 16 -22.44 3.73 -10.84
CA GLY A 16 -21.34 3.23 -10.02
C GLY A 16 -21.76 2.14 -9.01
N PRO A 17 -20.80 1.40 -8.44
CA PRO A 17 -21.06 0.27 -7.53
C PRO A 17 -21.81 0.64 -6.24
N ALA A 18 -21.82 1.92 -5.89
CA ALA A 18 -22.49 2.45 -4.73
C ALA A 18 -23.91 2.97 -5.02
N HIS A 19 -24.45 2.81 -6.23
CA HIS A 19 -25.84 3.14 -6.51
C HIS A 19 -26.76 1.98 -6.07
N LYS A 20 -26.87 1.80 -4.76
CA LYS A 20 -27.65 0.73 -4.12
C LYS A 20 -28.72 1.34 -3.21
N LEU A 21 -29.92 0.77 -3.26
CA LEU A 21 -31.08 1.21 -2.48
C LEU A 21 -31.02 0.79 -1.00
N SER A 22 -30.31 -0.28 -0.67
CA SER A 22 -30.14 -0.79 0.70
C SER A 22 -28.71 -1.30 0.91
N HIS A 23 -28.33 -1.53 2.18
CA HIS A 23 -27.01 -2.05 2.56
C HIS A 23 -25.84 -1.24 1.96
N ASN A 24 -25.96 0.09 2.05
CA ASN A 24 -25.04 1.03 1.40
C ASN A 24 -24.56 2.13 2.36
N TYR A 25 -24.21 1.72 3.58
CA TYR A 25 -23.74 2.65 4.60
C TYR A 25 -22.40 3.26 4.18
N TYR A 26 -22.27 4.59 4.38
CA TYR A 26 -21.06 5.31 4.01
C TYR A 26 -19.86 4.91 4.87
N CYS A 27 -20.09 4.54 6.14
CA CYS A 27 -19.04 4.13 7.07
C CYS A 27 -18.24 2.92 6.58
N ASP A 28 -18.89 1.98 5.89
CA ASP A 28 -18.24 0.75 5.42
C ASP A 28 -17.43 0.97 4.14
N ARG A 29 -17.74 2.05 3.38
CA ARG A 29 -17.09 2.39 2.11
C ARG A 29 -15.95 3.41 2.27
N ASP A 30 -15.90 4.12 3.38
CA ASP A 30 -15.00 5.27 3.56
C ASP A 30 -13.56 4.82 3.87
N LEU A 31 -12.81 4.44 2.83
CA LEU A 31 -11.38 4.11 2.93
C LEU A 31 -10.52 5.29 3.40
N ARG A 32 -11.01 6.53 3.24
CA ARG A 32 -10.28 7.72 3.70
C ARG A 32 -10.13 7.73 5.23
N ARG A 33 -11.05 7.10 5.95
CA ARG A 33 -10.99 6.87 7.40
C ARG A 33 -10.32 5.55 7.79
N ALA A 34 -10.16 4.63 6.86
CA ALA A 34 -9.44 3.37 7.09
C ALA A 34 -7.92 3.57 7.15
N SER A 35 -7.41 4.72 6.69
CA SER A 35 -5.99 5.07 6.76
C SER A 35 -5.52 5.16 8.21
N LYS A 36 -4.58 4.29 8.58
CA LYS A 36 -3.92 4.27 9.89
C LYS A 36 -2.61 5.07 9.85
N PRO A 37 -2.14 5.61 10.99
CA PRO A 37 -0.80 6.16 11.07
C PRO A 37 0.25 5.10 10.71
N PRO A 38 1.43 5.51 10.21
CA PRO A 38 2.48 4.58 9.86
C PRO A 38 2.99 3.82 11.09
N VAL A 39 3.38 2.57 10.89
CA VAL A 39 4.05 1.77 11.92
C VAL A 39 5.51 2.18 11.99
N ILE A 40 5.93 2.67 13.15
CA ILE A 40 7.32 3.07 13.41
C ILE A 40 8.12 1.81 13.78
N LEU A 41 9.01 1.36 12.89
CA LEU A 41 9.83 0.17 13.12
C LEU A 41 11.06 0.45 14.00
N TYR A 42 11.60 1.67 13.91
CA TYR A 42 12.73 2.14 14.70
C TYR A 42 12.55 3.63 14.96
N GLY A 43 12.70 4.04 16.21
CA GLY A 43 12.77 5.43 16.64
C GLY A 43 14.00 5.61 17.51
N SER A 44 14.66 6.77 17.45
CA SER A 44 15.83 7.06 18.27
C SER A 44 15.46 7.03 19.76
N GLN A 45 15.63 5.88 20.41
CA GLN A 45 15.68 5.84 21.86
C GLN A 45 17.00 6.45 22.30
N LYS A 46 16.92 7.52 23.09
CA LYS A 46 18.09 8.09 23.75
C LYS A 46 18.51 7.10 24.85
N LEU A 47 19.40 6.17 24.51
CA LEU A 47 20.01 5.27 25.48
C LEU A 47 20.85 6.10 26.46
N LEU A 48 20.62 5.91 27.75
CA LEU A 48 21.55 6.36 28.79
C LEU A 48 22.84 5.55 28.62
N GLN A 49 23.99 6.21 28.76
CA GLN A 49 25.30 5.57 28.61
C GLN A 49 25.51 4.56 29.74
N GLY A 50 25.21 3.29 29.45
CA GLY A 50 25.52 2.16 30.33
C GLY A 50 27.03 1.92 30.33
N SER A 51 27.59 1.67 31.52
CA SER A 51 29.00 1.31 31.69
C SER A 51 29.37 0.14 30.79
N SER A 52 30.50 0.31 30.10
CA SER A 52 31.09 -0.64 29.17
C SER A 52 31.26 -2.03 29.77
N GLU A 53 30.51 -3.00 29.28
CA GLU A 53 30.90 -4.40 29.29
C GLU A 53 30.70 -4.98 27.88
N GLU A 54 31.74 -5.63 27.40
CA GLU A 54 31.97 -6.05 26.02
C GLU A 54 30.88 -7.03 25.54
N GLY A 55 30.07 -6.60 24.57
CA GLY A 55 29.01 -7.42 23.99
C GLY A 55 29.56 -8.40 22.95
N GLU A 56 29.32 -9.70 23.17
CA GLU A 56 29.64 -10.77 22.22
C GLU A 56 29.07 -10.49 20.81
N GLN A 57 29.92 -10.66 19.80
CA GLN A 57 29.60 -10.48 18.38
C GLN A 57 28.67 -11.60 17.90
N GLY A 58 27.35 -11.38 18.04
CA GLY A 58 26.33 -12.24 17.45
C GLY A 58 26.39 -12.26 15.91
N LYS A 59 26.21 -13.44 15.32
CA LYS A 59 26.23 -13.70 13.87
C LYS A 59 25.34 -12.71 13.09
N LEU A 60 25.93 -12.04 12.09
CA LEU A 60 25.21 -11.05 11.27
C LEU A 60 24.04 -11.70 10.51
N PRO A 61 22.83 -11.11 10.52
CA PRO A 61 21.69 -11.65 9.80
C PRO A 61 21.91 -11.57 8.29
N ALA A 62 21.35 -12.54 7.55
CA ALA A 62 21.36 -12.52 6.09
C ALA A 62 20.69 -11.24 5.54
N SER A 63 21.21 -10.73 4.41
CA SER A 63 20.64 -9.56 3.73
C SER A 63 19.19 -9.81 3.33
N LYS A 64 18.28 -8.94 3.77
CA LYS A 64 16.84 -9.01 3.42
C LYS A 64 16.58 -8.05 2.26
N THR A 65 16.27 -8.60 1.08
CA THR A 65 15.78 -7.81 -0.05
C THR A 65 14.25 -7.67 0.01
N PRO A 66 13.68 -6.50 -0.37
CA PRO A 66 12.23 -6.34 -0.45
C PRO A 66 11.67 -7.13 -1.63
N GLY A 67 10.62 -7.93 -1.37
CA GLY A 67 9.92 -8.70 -2.41
C GLY A 67 10.66 -9.95 -2.90
N LYS A 68 10.04 -10.66 -3.85
CA LYS A 68 10.64 -11.83 -4.49
C LYS A 68 11.55 -11.37 -5.63
N VAL A 69 12.74 -11.97 -5.74
CA VAL A 69 13.63 -11.75 -6.88
C VAL A 69 12.95 -12.27 -8.15
N PHE A 70 12.81 -11.40 -9.15
CA PHE A 70 12.36 -11.79 -10.47
C PHE A 70 13.39 -12.75 -11.09
N ILE A 71 12.93 -13.93 -11.48
CA ILE A 71 13.74 -14.92 -12.19
C ILE A 71 13.17 -14.97 -13.61
N PRO A 72 13.93 -14.59 -14.65
CA PRO A 72 13.48 -14.76 -16.02
C PRO A 72 13.26 -16.26 -16.26
N VAL A 73 12.08 -16.60 -16.76
CA VAL A 73 11.78 -17.96 -17.22
C VAL A 73 12.26 -17.98 -18.67
N ASP A 74 13.36 -18.68 -18.93
CA ASP A 74 13.76 -18.99 -20.30
C ASP A 74 12.71 -19.97 -20.87
N GLU A 75 12.09 -19.60 -22.00
CA GLU A 75 11.09 -20.42 -22.72
C GLU A 75 11.66 -21.74 -23.24
#